data_AF-A0A450Z5M7-F1
#
_entry.id   AF-A0A450Z5M7-F1
#
_cell.length_a   1.000
_cell.length_b   1.000
_cell.length_c   1.000
_cell.angle_alpha   90.00
_cell.angle_beta   90.00
_cell.angle_gamma   90.00
#
_symmetry.space_group_name_H-M   'P 1'
#
loop_
_entity.id
_entity.type
_entity.pdbx_description
1 polymer ?
#
loop_
_entity_poly.entity_id
_entity_poly.type
_entity_poly.pdbx_seq_one_letter_code
_entity_poly.pdbx_strand_id
1 'polypeptide(L)'
;MRFSKKTGCFYPENISYPNLPPDLIDVDEKAYHAAMNRRHGEVLEVVEGKLMVANGRIVYRTDTGGRMIIGESGPLPDGATEKERPSELYDWREDQGAWALDRDRALASVREEIKAYRNHRMDAGGAFYEGRWFRTDVFSHKDILGAVSIGEEFDAQSEQDRTWRDMENEYVVLTAKEMAELNKAILRMRRDAFTAFERHMGLLGESENPLEYDYRSKWWPESYAAWWRCSIALRGRIASGSTGLTVSSCAIRNRSRLFLCAGSSVFSMSNIHESAYSTR
;
A
#
# COMPACT_ATOMS: atom_id res chain seq x y z
N MET A 1 22.85 -21.41 31.78
CA MET A 1 22.15 -20.19 31.28
C MET A 1 22.23 -20.22 29.78
N ARG A 2 21.20 -19.80 29.05
CA ARG A 2 21.26 -19.74 27.57
C ARG A 2 21.16 -18.33 27.03
N PHE A 3 21.70 -18.08 25.84
CA PHE A 3 21.62 -16.79 25.16
C PHE A 3 21.23 -16.96 23.69
N SER A 4 20.42 -16.05 23.16
CA SER A 4 20.07 -16.00 21.73
C SER A 4 20.56 -14.69 21.12
N LYS A 5 21.39 -14.78 20.07
CA LYS A 5 21.93 -13.61 19.34
C LYS A 5 20.82 -12.87 18.58
N LYS A 6 19.82 -13.59 18.09
CA LYS A 6 18.68 -13.05 17.35
C LYS A 6 17.78 -12.18 18.22
N THR A 7 17.56 -12.58 19.47
CA THR A 7 16.70 -11.85 20.41
C THR A 7 17.48 -10.90 21.31
N GLY A 8 18.78 -11.15 21.52
CA GLY A 8 19.61 -10.40 22.46
C GLY A 8 19.33 -10.71 23.93
N CYS A 9 18.59 -11.79 24.22
CA CYS A 9 18.09 -12.12 25.57
C CYS A 9 18.79 -13.35 26.16
N PHE A 10 18.85 -13.38 27.50
CA PHE A 10 19.22 -14.55 28.30
C PHE A 10 17.99 -15.36 28.71
N TYR A 11 18.13 -16.68 28.70
CA TYR A 11 17.09 -17.66 29.01
C TYR A 11 17.59 -18.59 30.12
N PRO A 12 17.18 -18.36 31.38
CA PRO A 12 17.47 -19.25 32.49
C PRO A 12 16.84 -20.63 32.28
N GLU A 13 17.57 -21.69 32.58
CA GLU A 13 17.09 -23.08 32.41
C GLU A 13 16.02 -23.47 33.42
N ASN A 14 15.89 -22.72 34.52
CA ASN A 14 14.90 -22.96 35.57
C ASN A 14 13.52 -22.35 35.26
N ILE A 15 13.36 -21.67 34.12
CA ILE A 15 12.07 -21.10 33.67
C ILE A 15 11.63 -21.84 32.41
N SER A 16 10.40 -22.34 32.42
CA SER A 16 9.80 -22.97 31.24
C SER A 16 9.24 -21.91 30.29
N TYR A 17 9.82 -21.81 29.11
CA TYR A 17 9.38 -20.90 28.06
C TYR A 17 8.54 -21.65 27.02
N PRO A 18 7.37 -21.12 26.60
CA PRO A 18 6.52 -21.78 25.62
C PRO A 18 7.15 -21.86 24.22
N ASN A 19 7.97 -20.87 23.85
CA ASN A 19 8.69 -20.83 22.58
C ASN A 19 10.12 -20.34 22.80
N LEU A 20 11.09 -21.23 22.58
CA LEU A 20 12.51 -20.92 22.65
C LEU A 20 13.07 -20.59 21.25
N PRO A 21 13.97 -19.59 21.12
CA PRO A 21 14.65 -19.32 19.85
C PRO A 21 15.51 -20.51 19.40
N PRO A 22 15.65 -20.74 18.08
CA PRO A 22 16.46 -21.85 17.55
C PRO A 22 17.97 -21.60 17.65
N ASP A 23 18.41 -20.37 17.92
CA ASP A 23 19.81 -19.94 17.96
C ASP A 23 20.38 -19.90 19.39
N LEU A 24 19.79 -20.64 20.32
CA LEU A 24 20.25 -20.67 21.71
C LEU A 24 21.61 -21.34 21.82
N ILE A 25 22.52 -20.67 22.53
CA ILE A 25 23.79 -21.22 22.97
C ILE A 25 23.81 -21.35 24.48
N ASP A 26 24.52 -22.36 24.99
CA ASP A 26 24.82 -22.47 26.41
C ASP A 26 25.92 -21.48 26.78
N VAL A 27 25.69 -20.72 27.85
CA VAL A 27 26.59 -19.69 28.36
C VAL A 27 27.04 -20.09 29.75
N ASP A 28 28.35 -20.18 29.93
CA ASP A 28 28.95 -20.42 31.24
C ASP A 28 28.78 -19.21 32.17
N GLU A 29 28.90 -19.46 33.48
CA GLU A 29 28.69 -18.46 34.51
C GLU A 29 29.66 -17.26 34.39
N LYS A 30 30.89 -17.51 33.97
CA LYS A 30 31.90 -16.44 33.78
C LYS A 30 31.52 -15.52 32.62
N ALA A 31 31.12 -16.08 31.48
CA ALA A 31 30.67 -15.32 30.31
C ALA A 31 29.37 -14.56 30.59
N TYR A 32 28.44 -15.16 31.35
CA TYR A 32 27.23 -14.47 31.81
C TYR A 32 27.56 -13.28 32.72
N HIS A 33 28.43 -13.45 33.71
CA HIS A 33 28.83 -12.35 34.58
C HIS A 33 29.57 -11.25 33.82
N ALA A 34 30.42 -11.58 32.86
CA ALA A 34 31.05 -10.59 31.99
C ALA A 34 29.98 -9.81 31.21
N ALA A 35 28.99 -10.49 30.63
CA ALA A 35 27.91 -9.88 29.88
C ALA A 35 27.01 -8.96 30.71
N MET A 36 26.76 -9.32 31.97
CA MET A 36 25.96 -8.51 32.90
C MET A 36 26.75 -7.31 33.45
N ASN A 37 28.07 -7.41 33.54
CA ASN A 37 28.97 -6.32 33.96
C ASN A 37 29.54 -5.53 32.77
N ARG A 38 28.95 -5.68 31.59
CA ARG A 38 29.42 -4.99 30.40
C ARG A 38 29.35 -3.48 30.57
N ARG A 39 30.35 -2.75 30.09
CA ARG A 39 30.36 -1.29 30.09
C ARG A 39 29.39 -0.75 29.05
N HIS A 40 28.95 0.48 29.24
CA HIS A 40 28.16 1.15 28.21
C HIS A 40 28.97 1.21 26.89
N GLY A 41 28.40 0.69 25.80
CA GLY A 41 29.07 0.59 24.49
C GLY A 41 29.59 -0.81 24.16
N GLU A 42 29.71 -1.70 25.15
CA GLU A 42 30.06 -3.10 24.91
C GLU A 42 28.87 -3.90 24.38
N VAL A 43 29.13 -4.73 23.38
CA VAL A 43 28.12 -5.56 22.71
C VAL A 43 28.35 -7.04 23.00
N LEU A 44 27.26 -7.79 23.04
CA LEU A 44 27.29 -9.24 23.20
C LEU A 44 27.38 -9.90 21.83
N GLU A 45 28.39 -10.74 21.64
CA GLU A 45 28.56 -11.49 20.41
C GLU A 45 28.79 -12.98 20.68
N VAL A 46 28.36 -13.81 19.74
CA VAL A 46 28.66 -15.24 19.73
C VAL A 46 29.76 -15.50 18.70
N VAL A 47 30.94 -15.86 19.18
CA VAL A 47 32.11 -16.21 18.36
C VAL A 47 32.44 -17.67 18.63
N GLU A 48 32.49 -18.50 17.59
CA GLU A 48 32.75 -19.96 17.71
C GLU A 48 31.83 -20.67 18.73
N GLY A 49 30.56 -20.23 18.82
CA GLY A 49 29.58 -20.80 19.74
C GLY A 49 29.71 -20.35 21.20
N LYS A 50 30.58 -19.39 21.50
CA LYS A 50 30.78 -18.85 22.86
C LYS A 50 30.37 -17.38 22.93
N LEU A 51 29.71 -17.00 24.03
CA LEU A 51 29.35 -15.61 24.30
C LEU A 51 30.59 -14.80 24.73
N MET A 52 30.83 -13.70 24.04
CA MET A 52 31.92 -12.77 24.29
C MET A 52 31.37 -11.35 24.44
N VAL A 53 31.95 -10.59 25.35
CA VAL A 53 31.73 -9.16 25.48
C VAL A 53 32.80 -8.46 24.67
N ALA A 54 32.41 -7.77 23.61
CA ALA A 54 33.33 -7.03 22.76
C ALA A 54 33.18 -5.52 23.01
N ASN A 55 34.30 -4.83 23.22
CA ASN A 55 34.39 -3.38 23.07
C ASN A 55 34.28 -3.07 21.59
N GLY A 56 33.07 -2.93 21.04
CA GLY A 56 32.91 -2.88 19.61
C GLY A 56 31.90 -1.87 19.11
N ARG A 57 32.23 -1.25 17.98
CA ARG A 57 31.33 -0.40 17.21
C ARG A 57 30.72 -1.20 16.06
N ILE A 58 29.46 -0.90 15.75
CA ILE A 58 28.75 -1.51 14.63
C ILE A 58 29.23 -0.86 13.34
N VAL A 59 29.62 -1.70 12.39
CA VAL A 59 29.94 -1.30 11.02
C VAL A 59 29.21 -2.23 10.06
N TYR A 60 29.24 -1.91 8.78
CA TYR A 60 28.49 -2.57 7.73
C TYR A 60 29.44 -2.92 6.60
N ARG A 61 29.26 -4.10 6.01
CA ARG A 61 30.03 -4.50 4.83
C ARG A 61 29.56 -3.70 3.62
N THR A 62 30.48 -3.20 2.81
CA THR A 62 30.17 -2.40 1.62
C THR A 62 29.62 -3.24 0.46
N ASP A 63 29.92 -4.54 0.42
CA ASP A 63 29.45 -5.46 -0.62
C ASP A 63 27.98 -5.91 -0.46
N THR A 64 27.52 -6.00 0.78
CA THR A 64 26.22 -6.62 1.13
C THR A 64 25.35 -5.71 1.98
N GLY A 65 25.93 -4.73 2.68
CA GLY A 65 25.27 -3.99 3.76
C GLY A 65 25.15 -4.80 5.06
N GLY A 66 25.75 -6.00 5.13
CA GLY A 66 25.65 -6.87 6.30
C GLY A 66 26.30 -6.24 7.53
N ARG A 67 25.59 -6.25 8.66
CA ARG A 67 26.08 -5.75 9.96
C ARG A 67 27.25 -6.62 10.46
N MET A 68 28.29 -5.96 10.95
CA MET A 68 29.42 -6.57 11.64
C MET A 68 29.84 -5.72 12.84
N ILE A 69 30.49 -6.34 13.82
CA ILE A 69 31.03 -5.66 14.99
C ILE A 69 32.55 -5.70 14.86
N ILE A 70 33.19 -4.55 15.08
CA ILE A 70 34.65 -4.43 15.13
C ILE A 70 35.06 -3.83 16.46
N GLY A 71 36.30 -4.05 16.89
CA GLY A 71 36.85 -3.39 18.08
C GLY A 71 36.73 -1.85 18.02
N GLU A 72 36.50 -1.18 19.16
CA GLU A 72 36.39 0.29 19.25
C GLU A 72 37.65 1.01 18.75
N SER A 73 38.82 0.38 18.86
CA SER A 73 40.11 0.97 18.50
C SER A 73 40.69 0.29 17.26
N GLY A 74 40.83 1.05 16.18
CA GLY A 74 41.49 0.60 14.94
C GLY A 74 40.87 1.22 13.67
N PRO A 75 41.59 1.16 12.54
CA PRO A 75 41.02 1.52 11.24
C PRO A 75 39.83 0.61 10.92
N LEU A 76 38.89 1.13 10.12
CA LEU A 76 37.83 0.29 9.56
C LEU A 76 38.48 -0.82 8.72
N PRO A 77 38.02 -2.08 8.82
CA PRO A 77 38.44 -3.12 7.92
C PRO A 77 38.19 -2.72 6.45
N ASP A 78 39.02 -3.22 5.55
CA ASP A 78 38.78 -3.05 4.11
C ASP A 78 37.39 -3.60 3.75
N GLY A 79 36.63 -2.81 2.98
CA GLY A 79 35.25 -3.15 2.62
C GLY A 79 34.23 -2.99 3.77
N ALA A 80 34.54 -2.20 4.80
CA ALA A 80 33.61 -1.84 5.87
C ALA A 80 33.32 -0.32 5.91
N THR A 81 32.10 0.02 6.34
CA THR A 81 31.62 1.39 6.49
C THR A 81 30.78 1.52 7.76
N GLU A 82 30.78 2.68 8.39
CA GLU A 82 29.87 2.97 9.52
C GLU A 82 28.44 3.32 9.06
N LYS A 83 28.26 3.57 7.76
CA LYS A 83 26.96 3.95 7.19
C LYS A 83 26.12 2.71 6.93
N GLU A 84 24.96 2.63 7.56
CA GLU A 84 23.98 1.58 7.25
C GLU A 84 23.48 1.69 5.81
N ARG A 85 23.34 0.54 5.15
CA ARG A 85 22.73 0.47 3.82
C ARG A 85 21.23 0.81 3.93
N PRO A 86 20.73 1.85 3.25
CA PRO A 86 19.33 2.25 3.40
C PRO A 86 18.34 1.18 2.93
N SER A 87 18.64 0.52 1.81
CA SER A 87 17.88 -0.61 1.30
C SER A 87 18.67 -1.41 0.26
N GLU A 88 18.13 -2.54 -0.18
CA GLU A 88 18.67 -3.36 -1.28
C GLU A 88 18.76 -2.63 -2.64
N LEU A 89 18.22 -1.41 -2.73
CA LEU A 89 18.29 -0.57 -3.92
C LEU A 89 19.54 0.31 -3.96
N TYR A 90 20.37 0.28 -2.92
CA TYR A 90 21.58 1.07 -2.85
C TYR A 90 22.80 0.18 -3.03
N ASP A 91 23.78 0.65 -3.78
CA ASP A 91 25.07 -0.02 -3.93
C ASP A 91 26.18 0.91 -3.42
N TRP A 92 27.23 0.33 -2.86
CA TRP A 92 28.35 1.11 -2.34
C TRP A 92 29.17 1.70 -3.49
N ARG A 93 29.43 3.01 -3.42
CA ARG A 93 30.28 3.74 -4.37
C ARG A 93 31.59 4.07 -3.70
N GLU A 94 32.62 3.29 -4.00
CA GLU A 94 33.96 3.48 -3.42
C GLU A 94 34.53 4.87 -3.69
N ASP A 95 34.22 5.46 -4.85
CA ASP A 95 34.62 6.83 -5.23
C ASP A 95 34.01 7.92 -4.35
N GLN A 96 32.84 7.65 -3.74
CA GLN A 96 32.12 8.59 -2.88
C GLN A 96 32.19 8.22 -1.39
N GLY A 97 32.69 7.03 -1.06
CA GLY A 97 32.64 6.48 0.30
C GLY A 97 31.20 6.47 0.86
N ALA A 98 30.22 6.15 0.01
CA ALA A 98 28.80 6.24 0.35
C ALA A 98 27.94 5.25 -0.42
N TRP A 99 26.78 4.91 0.16
CA TRP A 99 25.71 4.22 -0.53
C TRP A 99 25.05 5.15 -1.55
N ALA A 100 25.02 4.75 -2.81
CA ALA A 100 24.28 5.47 -3.86
C ALA A 100 23.14 4.61 -4.39
N LEU A 101 22.02 5.26 -4.69
CA LEU A 101 20.85 4.59 -5.24
C LEU A 101 21.15 4.02 -6.63
N ASP A 102 20.90 2.73 -6.82
CA ASP A 102 20.76 2.14 -8.14
C ASP A 102 19.43 2.62 -8.73
N ARG A 103 19.52 3.63 -9.59
CA ARG A 103 18.36 4.28 -10.21
C ARG A 103 17.51 3.29 -11.01
N ASP A 104 18.13 2.37 -11.74
CA ASP A 104 17.40 1.44 -12.60
C ASP A 104 16.63 0.42 -11.76
N ARG A 105 17.25 -0.08 -10.69
CA ARG A 105 16.58 -0.96 -9.71
C ARG A 105 15.45 -0.25 -8.98
N ALA A 106 15.64 1.03 -8.63
CA ALA A 106 14.62 1.86 -8.01
C ALA A 106 13.42 2.09 -8.95
N LEU A 107 13.68 2.46 -10.21
CA LEU A 107 12.65 2.59 -11.23
C LEU A 107 11.88 1.28 -11.42
N ALA A 108 12.57 0.15 -11.52
CA ALA A 108 11.94 -1.16 -11.66
C ALA A 108 11.02 -1.48 -10.46
N SER A 109 11.50 -1.25 -9.24
CA SER A 109 10.71 -1.46 -8.01
C SER A 109 9.42 -0.63 -8.01
N VAL A 110 9.52 0.68 -8.24
CA VAL A 110 8.35 1.58 -8.21
C VAL A 110 7.40 1.30 -9.38
N ARG A 111 7.90 0.88 -10.54
CA ARG A 111 7.05 0.45 -11.66
C ARG A 111 6.20 -0.76 -11.29
N GLU A 112 6.76 -1.76 -10.61
CA GLU A 112 5.99 -2.91 -10.13
C GLU A 112 4.92 -2.49 -9.11
N GLU A 113 5.25 -1.55 -8.22
CA GLU A 113 4.24 -1.01 -7.31
C GLU A 113 3.10 -0.29 -8.03
N ILE A 114 3.39 0.53 -9.05
CA ILE A 114 2.37 1.22 -9.85
C ILE A 114 1.48 0.20 -10.59
N LYS A 115 2.07 -0.89 -11.13
CA LYS A 115 1.31 -1.98 -11.76
C LYS A 115 0.39 -2.66 -10.76
N ALA A 116 0.92 -3.02 -9.59
CA ALA A 116 0.14 -3.64 -8.52
C ALA A 116 -1.00 -2.73 -8.05
N TYR A 117 -0.72 -1.43 -7.89
CA TYR A 117 -1.70 -0.43 -7.52
C TYR A 117 -2.81 -0.34 -8.55
N ARG A 118 -2.49 -0.19 -9.85
CA ARG A 118 -3.48 -0.20 -10.94
C ARG A 118 -4.37 -1.44 -10.89
N ASN A 119 -3.79 -2.63 -10.74
CA ASN A 119 -4.56 -3.88 -10.70
C ASN A 119 -5.50 -3.88 -9.48
N HIS A 120 -5.01 -3.46 -8.31
CA HIS A 120 -5.84 -3.30 -7.12
C HIS A 120 -7.01 -2.32 -7.36
N ARG A 121 -6.78 -1.20 -8.04
CA ARG A 121 -7.85 -0.25 -8.43
C ARG A 121 -8.89 -0.89 -9.34
N MET A 122 -8.47 -1.73 -10.29
CA MET A 122 -9.38 -2.37 -11.24
C MET A 122 -10.20 -3.49 -10.62
N ASP A 123 -9.59 -4.29 -9.73
CA ASP A 123 -10.23 -5.50 -9.21
C ASP A 123 -10.99 -5.25 -7.91
N ALA A 124 -10.47 -4.37 -7.04
CA ALA A 124 -11.08 -4.07 -5.73
C ALA A 124 -11.67 -2.65 -5.66
N GLY A 125 -11.49 -1.82 -6.68
CA GLY A 125 -11.97 -0.44 -6.68
C GLY A 125 -13.48 -0.31 -6.91
N GLY A 126 -14.08 -1.26 -7.62
CA GLY A 126 -15.50 -1.24 -7.99
C GLY A 126 -15.84 -0.17 -9.03
N ALA A 127 -16.98 -0.34 -9.70
CA ALA A 127 -17.50 0.62 -10.68
C ALA A 127 -18.79 1.26 -10.19
N PHE A 128 -18.93 2.58 -10.38
CA PHE A 128 -20.12 3.31 -9.97
C PHE A 128 -21.16 3.34 -11.10
N TYR A 129 -22.38 2.92 -10.79
CA TYR A 129 -23.53 2.94 -11.69
C TYR A 129 -24.82 3.15 -10.89
N GLU A 130 -25.72 4.03 -11.34
CA GLU A 130 -27.04 4.28 -10.73
C GLU A 130 -27.03 4.42 -9.19
N GLY A 131 -26.06 5.18 -8.65
CA GLY A 131 -25.99 5.44 -7.21
C GLY A 131 -25.33 4.34 -6.38
N ARG A 132 -24.90 3.23 -6.99
CA ARG A 132 -24.28 2.08 -6.31
C ARG A 132 -22.88 1.80 -6.84
N TRP A 133 -22.04 1.24 -5.97
CA TRP A 133 -20.73 0.73 -6.33
C TRP A 133 -20.83 -0.78 -6.53
N PHE A 134 -20.53 -1.25 -7.74
CA PHE A 134 -20.57 -2.67 -8.10
C PHE A 134 -19.18 -3.29 -8.05
N ARG A 135 -19.10 -4.58 -7.70
CA ARG A 135 -17.83 -5.32 -7.70
C ARG A 135 -17.30 -5.50 -9.12
N THR A 136 -15.99 -5.45 -9.26
CA THR A 136 -15.28 -5.55 -10.55
C THR A 136 -14.19 -6.62 -10.55
N ASP A 137 -14.13 -7.44 -9.50
CA ASP A 137 -13.17 -8.52 -9.34
C ASP A 137 -13.34 -9.59 -10.44
N VAL A 138 -12.33 -10.45 -10.57
CA VAL A 138 -12.27 -11.51 -11.60
C VAL A 138 -13.47 -12.46 -11.54
N PHE A 139 -14.06 -12.68 -10.36
CA PHE A 139 -15.24 -13.54 -10.23
C PHE A 139 -16.48 -12.84 -10.77
N SER A 140 -16.65 -11.55 -10.46
CA SER A 140 -17.69 -10.69 -11.02
C SER A 140 -17.52 -10.50 -12.54
N HIS A 141 -16.29 -10.58 -13.06
CA HIS A 141 -16.00 -10.41 -14.48
C HIS A 141 -16.43 -11.59 -15.37
N LYS A 142 -16.49 -12.82 -14.83
CA LYS A 142 -17.01 -13.97 -15.57
C LYS A 142 -18.47 -13.76 -16.01
N ASP A 143 -19.22 -13.00 -15.23
CA ASP A 143 -20.62 -12.66 -15.52
C ASP A 143 -20.73 -11.60 -16.65
N ILE A 144 -19.74 -10.71 -16.81
CA ILE A 144 -19.67 -9.71 -17.92
C ILE A 144 -19.49 -10.37 -19.27
N LEU A 145 -18.55 -11.30 -19.40
CA LEU A 145 -18.24 -11.91 -20.70
C LEU A 145 -19.40 -12.77 -21.20
N GLY A 146 -20.13 -13.44 -20.30
CA GLY A 146 -21.38 -14.13 -20.64
C GLY A 146 -22.47 -13.18 -21.12
N ALA A 147 -22.71 -12.08 -20.39
CA ALA A 147 -23.79 -11.12 -20.71
C ALA A 147 -23.54 -10.28 -21.97
N VAL A 148 -22.28 -9.91 -22.24
CA VAL A 148 -21.92 -8.99 -23.35
C VAL A 148 -21.70 -9.72 -24.66
N SER A 149 -21.23 -10.97 -24.63
CA SER A 149 -20.91 -11.73 -25.86
C SER A 149 -22.14 -12.20 -26.63
N ILE A 150 -23.35 -12.07 -26.05
CA ILE A 150 -24.59 -12.59 -26.63
C ILE A 150 -25.54 -11.44 -27.09
N GLY A 151 -25.18 -10.16 -26.90
CA GLY A 151 -25.98 -9.04 -27.41
C GLY A 151 -27.44 -9.03 -26.90
N GLU A 152 -28.39 -8.50 -27.68
CA GLU A 152 -29.83 -8.52 -27.38
C GLU A 152 -30.43 -9.93 -27.26
N GLU A 153 -29.67 -10.97 -27.63
CA GLU A 153 -30.04 -12.39 -27.49
C GLU A 153 -29.55 -13.02 -26.17
N PHE A 154 -28.97 -12.25 -25.23
CA PHE A 154 -28.77 -12.73 -23.86
C PHE A 154 -30.14 -12.93 -23.20
N ASP A 155 -30.76 -14.06 -23.51
CA ASP A 155 -31.94 -14.58 -22.85
C ASP A 155 -31.48 -15.01 -21.46
N ALA A 156 -31.36 -14.05 -20.55
CA ALA A 156 -31.13 -14.31 -19.15
C ALA A 156 -32.38 -15.01 -18.60
N GLN A 157 -32.44 -16.32 -18.84
CA GLN A 157 -33.63 -17.14 -18.61
C GLN A 157 -33.98 -17.19 -17.12
N SER A 158 -33.05 -16.83 -16.23
CA SER A 158 -33.27 -16.72 -14.79
C SER A 158 -32.92 -15.35 -14.22
N GLU A 159 -33.53 -14.99 -13.08
CA GLU A 159 -33.10 -13.84 -12.27
C GLU A 159 -31.67 -14.01 -11.74
N GLN A 160 -31.21 -15.25 -11.56
CA GLN A 160 -29.87 -15.56 -11.07
C GLN A 160 -28.80 -15.11 -12.06
N ASP A 161 -29.05 -15.25 -13.37
CA ASP A 161 -28.17 -14.77 -14.45
C ASP A 161 -28.10 -13.23 -14.55
N ARG A 162 -29.02 -12.54 -13.88
CA ARG A 162 -29.12 -11.07 -13.82
C ARG A 162 -28.67 -10.49 -12.49
N THR A 163 -28.18 -11.32 -11.56
CA THR A 163 -27.72 -10.82 -10.26
C THR A 163 -26.28 -10.36 -10.31
N TRP A 164 -26.04 -9.12 -9.91
CA TRP A 164 -24.71 -8.57 -9.67
C TRP A 164 -24.54 -8.26 -8.19
N ARG A 165 -23.34 -8.52 -7.66
CA ARG A 165 -23.05 -8.17 -6.26
C ARG A 165 -22.43 -6.78 -6.15
N ASP A 166 -23.02 -5.92 -5.32
CA ASP A 166 -22.47 -4.62 -5.02
C ASP A 166 -21.34 -4.67 -3.96
N MET A 167 -20.69 -3.53 -3.73
CA MET A 167 -19.59 -3.41 -2.78
C MET A 167 -20.06 -3.46 -1.30
N GLU A 168 -21.37 -3.35 -1.06
CA GLU A 168 -22.01 -3.57 0.25
C GLU A 168 -22.42 -5.03 0.44
N ASN A 169 -22.11 -5.90 -0.53
CA ASN A 169 -22.39 -7.33 -0.53
C ASN A 169 -23.87 -7.67 -0.73
N GLU A 170 -24.67 -6.74 -1.26
CA GLU A 170 -26.05 -6.99 -1.71
C GLU A 170 -26.06 -7.56 -3.13
N TYR A 171 -27.02 -8.44 -3.41
CA TYR A 171 -27.31 -8.90 -4.76
C TYR A 171 -28.37 -8.01 -5.40
N VAL A 172 -28.06 -7.48 -6.58
CA VAL A 172 -28.93 -6.58 -7.34
C VAL A 172 -29.29 -7.26 -8.65
N VAL A 173 -30.58 -7.43 -8.92
CA VAL A 173 -31.08 -7.91 -10.22
C VAL A 173 -31.04 -6.75 -11.20
N LEU A 174 -30.34 -6.91 -12.31
CA LEU A 174 -30.20 -5.92 -13.38
C LEU A 174 -30.89 -6.40 -14.66
N THR A 175 -31.59 -5.53 -15.36
CA THR A 175 -32.07 -5.79 -16.72
C THR A 175 -30.89 -5.90 -17.70
N ALA A 176 -31.10 -6.51 -18.86
CA ALA A 176 -30.07 -6.59 -19.91
C ALA A 176 -29.51 -5.20 -20.28
N LYS A 177 -30.37 -4.17 -20.32
CA LYS A 177 -29.97 -2.78 -20.55
C LYS A 177 -29.09 -2.24 -19.44
N GLU A 178 -29.43 -2.47 -18.18
CA GLU A 178 -28.63 -2.01 -17.03
C GLU A 178 -27.29 -2.74 -16.94
N MET A 179 -27.24 -4.03 -17.26
CA MET A 179 -25.99 -4.80 -17.37
C MET A 179 -25.07 -4.22 -18.44
N ALA A 180 -25.61 -3.86 -19.62
CA ALA A 180 -24.84 -3.23 -20.68
C ALA A 180 -24.29 -1.86 -20.25
N GLU A 181 -25.08 -1.04 -19.56
CA GLU A 181 -24.62 0.26 -19.04
C GLU A 181 -23.62 0.14 -17.89
N LEU A 182 -23.79 -0.83 -16.99
CA LEU A 182 -22.81 -1.16 -15.96
C LEU A 182 -21.50 -1.61 -16.60
N ASN A 183 -21.53 -2.47 -17.62
CA ASN A 183 -20.33 -2.88 -18.34
C ASN A 183 -19.63 -1.69 -19.00
N LYS A 184 -20.38 -0.75 -19.61
CA LYS A 184 -19.78 0.51 -20.11
C LYS A 184 -19.11 1.30 -18.99
N ALA A 185 -19.69 1.35 -17.78
CA ALA A 185 -19.08 2.01 -16.62
C ALA A 185 -17.77 1.33 -16.20
N ILE A 186 -17.73 -0.02 -16.18
CA ILE A 186 -16.54 -0.80 -15.88
C ILE A 186 -15.45 -0.57 -16.92
N LEU A 187 -15.79 -0.58 -18.21
CA LEU A 187 -14.82 -0.32 -19.29
C LEU A 187 -14.27 1.12 -19.23
N ARG A 188 -15.10 2.11 -18.89
CA ARG A 188 -14.65 3.49 -18.64
C ARG A 188 -13.66 3.56 -17.49
N MET A 189 -14.01 2.97 -16.33
CA MET A 189 -13.12 2.91 -15.17
C MET A 189 -11.77 2.24 -15.51
N ARG A 190 -11.78 1.12 -16.24
CA ARG A 190 -10.55 0.43 -16.66
C ARG A 190 -9.69 1.27 -17.60
N ARG A 191 -10.31 1.93 -18.58
CA ARG A 191 -9.62 2.87 -19.48
C ARG A 191 -8.96 4.00 -18.69
N ASP A 192 -9.71 4.65 -17.80
CA ASP A 192 -9.22 5.80 -17.02
C ASP A 192 -8.08 5.38 -16.08
N ALA A 193 -8.19 4.20 -15.45
CA ALA A 193 -7.10 3.65 -14.64
C ALA A 193 -5.85 3.33 -15.48
N PHE A 194 -6.01 2.86 -16.72
CA PHE A 194 -4.89 2.62 -17.62
C PHE A 194 -4.24 3.94 -18.08
N THR A 195 -5.04 4.96 -18.42
CA THR A 195 -4.52 6.30 -18.75
C THR A 195 -3.73 6.91 -17.58
N ALA A 196 -4.22 6.78 -16.35
CA ALA A 196 -3.48 7.22 -15.15
C ALA A 196 -2.16 6.44 -15.00
N PHE A 197 -2.20 5.12 -15.21
CA PHE A 197 -1.01 4.27 -15.18
C PHE A 197 0.06 4.70 -16.19
N GLU A 198 -0.30 4.91 -17.45
CA GLU A 198 0.64 5.33 -18.49
C GLU A 198 1.27 6.68 -18.16
N ARG A 199 0.45 7.61 -17.65
CA ARG A 199 0.94 8.91 -17.17
C ARG A 199 1.93 8.76 -16.03
N HIS A 200 1.66 7.88 -15.07
CA HIS A 200 2.58 7.65 -13.97
C HIS A 200 3.89 6.99 -14.44
N MET A 201 3.83 6.08 -15.42
CA MET A 201 5.01 5.43 -16.00
C MET A 201 5.94 6.42 -16.71
N GLY A 202 5.38 7.38 -17.46
CA GLY A 202 6.14 8.44 -18.10
C GLY A 202 6.84 9.35 -17.08
N LEU A 203 6.07 9.93 -16.17
CA LEU A 203 6.59 10.88 -15.17
C LEU A 203 7.58 10.23 -14.18
N LEU A 204 7.39 8.96 -13.83
CA LEU A 204 8.37 8.23 -13.01
C LEU A 204 9.72 8.13 -13.71
N GLY A 205 9.74 7.91 -15.03
CA GLY A 205 10.98 7.86 -15.81
C GLY A 205 11.76 9.18 -15.78
N GLU A 206 11.04 10.30 -15.69
CA GLU A 206 11.59 11.65 -15.61
C GLU A 206 11.96 12.08 -14.18
N SER A 207 11.44 11.39 -13.15
CA SER A 207 11.65 11.76 -11.74
C SER A 207 13.12 11.58 -11.32
N GLU A 208 13.73 12.60 -10.71
CA GLU A 208 15.09 12.52 -10.17
C GLU A 208 15.22 11.46 -9.08
N ASN A 209 14.24 11.37 -8.19
CA ASN A 209 14.17 10.37 -7.13
C ASN A 209 12.94 9.45 -7.32
N PRO A 210 13.12 8.23 -7.86
CA PRO A 210 12.03 7.30 -8.08
C PRO A 210 11.30 6.91 -6.80
N LEU A 211 12.02 6.79 -5.67
CA LEU A 211 11.48 6.30 -4.40
C LEU A 211 10.53 7.29 -3.71
N GLU A 212 10.64 8.57 -4.05
CA GLU A 212 9.78 9.63 -3.51
C GLU A 212 8.62 9.99 -4.44
N TYR A 213 8.51 9.33 -5.61
CA TYR A 213 7.47 9.63 -6.57
C TYR A 213 6.08 9.23 -6.06
N ASP A 214 5.22 10.22 -5.80
CA ASP A 214 3.84 9.99 -5.37
C ASP A 214 2.93 9.59 -6.54
N TYR A 215 2.83 8.29 -6.74
CA TYR A 215 1.91 7.72 -7.72
C TYR A 215 0.50 7.47 -7.18
N ARG A 216 0.17 7.71 -5.89
CA ARG A 216 -1.10 7.28 -5.30
C ARG A 216 -2.15 8.37 -5.24
N SER A 217 -1.74 9.64 -5.25
CA SER A 217 -2.63 10.74 -4.88
C SER A 217 -3.41 11.39 -6.03
N LYS A 218 -3.06 11.14 -7.29
CA LYS A 218 -3.62 11.91 -8.43
C LYS A 218 -4.02 11.01 -9.60
N TRP A 219 -4.93 11.52 -10.43
CA TRP A 219 -5.41 10.97 -11.72
C TRP A 219 -6.13 9.63 -11.71
N TRP A 220 -5.96 8.80 -10.69
CA TRP A 220 -6.73 7.56 -10.58
C TRP A 220 -8.23 7.87 -10.59
N PRO A 221 -9.04 7.07 -11.30
CA PRO A 221 -10.49 7.18 -11.24
C PRO A 221 -10.94 6.97 -9.79
N GLU A 222 -12.11 7.49 -9.43
CA GLU A 222 -12.68 7.24 -8.10
C GLU A 222 -12.87 5.73 -7.85
N SER A 223 -12.85 5.32 -6.58
CA SER A 223 -13.17 3.94 -6.19
C SER A 223 -14.06 3.92 -4.96
N TYR A 224 -14.67 2.77 -4.71
CA TYR A 224 -15.38 2.49 -3.47
C TYR A 224 -14.57 2.80 -2.22
N ALA A 225 -13.30 2.41 -2.14
CA ALA A 225 -12.47 2.69 -0.96
C ALA A 225 -12.25 4.21 -0.70
N ALA A 226 -12.10 5.02 -1.75
CA ALA A 226 -11.95 6.46 -1.65
C ALA A 226 -13.27 7.12 -1.25
N TRP A 227 -14.37 6.70 -1.90
CA TRP A 227 -15.72 7.13 -1.59
C TRP A 227 -16.10 6.80 -0.14
N TRP A 228 -15.86 5.55 0.30
CA TRP A 228 -16.17 5.07 1.65
C TRP A 228 -15.45 5.87 2.74
N ARG A 229 -14.17 6.21 2.52
CA ARG A 229 -13.38 7.05 3.44
C ARG A 229 -13.98 8.45 3.59
N CYS A 230 -14.34 9.12 2.49
CA CYS A 230 -15.00 10.44 2.60
C CYS A 230 -16.42 10.31 3.21
N SER A 231 -17.15 9.23 2.94
CA SER A 231 -18.48 8.95 3.54
C SER A 231 -18.44 8.78 5.06
N ILE A 232 -17.47 8.03 5.61
CA ILE A 232 -17.29 7.90 7.06
C ILE A 232 -16.94 9.25 7.69
N ALA A 233 -15.99 9.98 7.08
CA ALA A 233 -15.56 11.28 7.59
C ALA A 233 -16.74 12.27 7.66
N LEU A 234 -17.65 12.24 6.68
CA LEU A 234 -18.85 13.06 6.68
C LEU A 234 -19.82 12.65 7.80
N ARG A 235 -20.07 11.35 7.98
CA ARG A 235 -20.97 10.83 9.03
C ARG A 235 -20.45 11.15 10.44
N GLY A 236 -19.15 11.04 10.68
CA GLY A 236 -18.52 11.42 11.96
C GLY A 236 -18.57 12.93 12.25
N ARG A 237 -18.56 13.78 11.21
CA ARG A 237 -18.68 15.24 11.36
C ARG A 237 -20.12 15.69 11.62
N ILE A 238 -21.10 15.05 10.96
CA ILE A 238 -22.52 15.28 11.23
C ILE A 238 -22.86 14.88 12.68
N ALA A 239 -22.30 13.77 13.17
CA ALA A 239 -22.48 13.33 14.55
C ALA A 239 -21.82 14.26 15.60
N SER A 240 -20.82 15.06 15.23
CA SER A 240 -20.07 15.94 16.15
C SER A 240 -20.47 17.42 16.07
N GLY A 241 -21.43 17.80 15.24
CA GLY A 241 -21.99 19.16 15.20
C GLY A 241 -21.02 20.28 14.80
N SER A 242 -19.85 19.96 14.22
CA SER A 242 -18.85 20.96 13.84
C SER A 242 -19.17 21.60 12.49
N THR A 243 -19.55 22.88 12.48
CA THR A 243 -19.90 23.68 11.29
C THR A 243 -18.76 24.56 10.76
N GLY A 244 -17.52 24.38 11.24
CA GLY A 244 -16.36 25.16 10.80
C GLY A 244 -15.71 24.62 9.53
N LEU A 245 -15.90 25.30 8.40
CA LEU A 245 -15.28 24.97 7.12
C LEU A 245 -13.87 25.57 6.99
N THR A 246 -12.88 24.73 6.72
CA THR A 246 -11.89 24.97 5.65
C THR A 246 -11.97 23.80 4.69
N VAL A 247 -12.46 24.06 3.47
CA VAL A 247 -12.53 23.08 2.39
C VAL A 247 -11.11 22.86 1.89
N SER A 248 -10.43 21.83 2.39
CA SER A 248 -9.22 21.32 1.74
C SER A 248 -9.51 19.93 1.17
N SER A 249 -9.82 19.94 -0.14
CA SER A 249 -9.56 18.88 -1.12
C SER A 249 -10.30 17.52 -1.08
N CYS A 250 -11.48 17.36 -0.47
CA CYS A 250 -12.43 16.29 -0.92
C CYS A 250 -13.54 16.98 -1.74
N ALA A 251 -13.22 17.39 -2.97
CA ALA A 251 -14.21 17.87 -3.93
C ALA A 251 -15.00 16.68 -4.47
N ILE A 252 -16.08 16.33 -3.78
CA ILE A 252 -17.04 15.34 -4.24
C ILE A 252 -17.74 15.92 -5.48
N ARG A 253 -17.32 15.54 -6.70
CA ARG A 253 -18.14 15.71 -7.90
C ARG A 253 -19.24 14.65 -7.91
N ASN A 254 -20.19 14.77 -6.98
CA ASN A 254 -21.39 13.94 -6.99
C ASN A 254 -22.30 14.45 -8.09
N ARG A 255 -22.24 13.84 -9.29
CA ARG A 255 -23.08 14.24 -10.44
C ARG A 255 -24.58 13.95 -10.25
N SER A 256 -25.01 13.44 -9.10
CA SER A 256 -26.41 13.02 -8.91
C SER A 256 -27.12 13.57 -7.68
N ARG A 257 -26.52 14.44 -6.85
CA ARG A 257 -27.21 15.18 -5.77
C ARG A 257 -26.32 16.29 -5.19
N LEU A 258 -26.57 17.53 -5.61
CA LEU A 258 -26.11 18.72 -4.89
C LEU A 258 -26.99 18.84 -3.63
N PHE A 259 -26.46 18.48 -2.46
CA PHE A 259 -27.00 18.99 -1.20
C PHE A 259 -26.44 20.39 -0.99
N LEU A 260 -27.18 21.39 -1.45
CA LEU A 260 -27.01 22.77 -0.98
C LEU A 260 -27.71 22.87 0.39
N CYS A 261 -26.93 22.91 1.46
CA CYS A 261 -27.43 23.40 2.74
C CYS A 261 -27.58 24.93 2.63
N ALA A 262 -28.72 25.38 2.11
CA ALA A 262 -29.24 26.71 2.41
C ALA A 262 -30.36 26.53 3.44
N GLY A 263 -30.37 27.40 4.45
CA GLY A 263 -31.20 27.27 5.64
C GLY A 263 -32.67 26.99 5.34
N SER A 264 -33.23 26.09 6.17
CA SER A 264 -34.64 26.02 6.54
C SER A 264 -35.64 26.23 5.40
N SER A 265 -35.81 25.24 4.51
CA SER A 265 -37.09 24.85 3.86
C SER A 265 -36.82 23.74 2.84
N VAL A 266 -37.49 22.60 2.97
CA VAL A 266 -37.45 21.52 1.98
C VAL A 266 -38.34 21.93 0.80
N PHE A 267 -37.73 22.23 -0.35
CA PHE A 267 -38.45 22.28 -1.63
C PHE A 267 -37.90 21.20 -2.57
N SER A 268 -38.80 20.30 -3.00
CA SER A 268 -38.57 19.38 -4.11
C SER A 268 -38.81 20.16 -5.41
N MET A 269 -37.81 20.23 -6.29
CA MET A 269 -38.00 20.71 -7.66
C MET A 269 -37.59 19.64 -8.66
N SER A 270 -38.57 19.32 -9.52
CA SER A 270 -38.51 18.38 -10.63
C SER A 270 -37.60 18.86 -11.76
N ASN A 271 -37.00 17.88 -12.46
CA ASN A 271 -36.23 17.92 -13.71
C ASN A 271 -36.19 19.24 -14.51
N ILE A 272 -34.98 19.71 -14.80
CA ILE A 272 -34.70 20.61 -15.92
C ILE A 272 -33.72 19.92 -16.88
N HIS A 273 -34.24 19.64 -18.07
CA HIS A 273 -33.50 19.28 -19.27
C HIS A 273 -32.86 20.55 -19.83
N GLU A 274 -31.55 20.58 -20.10
CA GLU A 274 -30.98 21.68 -20.88
C GLU A 274 -29.97 21.19 -21.93
N SER A 275 -30.37 21.46 -23.16
CA SER A 275 -29.60 21.44 -24.39
C SER A 275 -28.60 22.60 -24.38
N ALA A 276 -27.33 22.33 -24.72
CA ALA A 276 -26.50 23.22 -25.54
C ALA A 276 -25.15 22.55 -25.78
N TYR A 277 -24.73 22.43 -27.05
CA TYR A 277 -23.48 23.01 -27.55
C TYR A 277 -23.41 22.77 -29.06
N SER A 278 -23.80 23.82 -29.79
CA SER A 278 -23.38 24.10 -31.16
C SER A 278 -22.31 25.20 -31.10
N THR A 279 -21.47 25.28 -32.14
CA THR A 279 -20.34 26.20 -32.40
C THR A 279 -19.00 25.88 -31.73
N ARG A 280 -18.14 25.13 -32.42
CA ARG A 280 -17.19 25.64 -33.43
C ARG A 280 -16.68 24.50 -34.31
#